data_AF-A0AB33Z294-F1
#
_entry.id   AF-A0AB33Z294-F1
#
_cell.length_a   1.000
_cell.length_b   1.000
_cell.length_c   1.000
_cell.angle_alpha   90.00
_cell.angle_beta   90.00
_cell.angle_gamma   90.00
#
_symmetry.space_group_name_H-M   'P 1'
#
loop_
_entity.id
_entity.type
_entity.pdbx_description
1 polymer ?
#
loop_
_entity_poly.entity_id
_entity_poly.type
_entity_poly.pdbx_seq_one_letter_code
_entity_poly.pdbx_strand_id
1 'polypeptide(L)'
;MGIKKTKLGIAAGVLSFSFSMAAQSQAKELPLPAFPATFEDAVYNGEKGCIPNDPKYRFAVMENEGMTNVGRHPMLSIPREGAYILVMMYNKELHYGYMMSNKADGKLCVVNKIHYLESQEKATLLNFNKVTEIDLIKTNECTFEAQVLNLCGTFKQISERLTKAGYRYDWQAKNEDGNIITMLSGAGQSWILTTHAQTGATIFTGAGKGEFKFSEAPK
;
A
#
# COMPACT_ATOMS: atom_id res chain seq x y z
N MET A 1 -72.74 40.40 -8.42
CA MET A 1 -72.62 40.75 -6.98
C MET A 1 -73.32 39.66 -6.18
N GLY A 2 -72.59 38.89 -5.38
CA GLY A 2 -73.17 37.79 -4.59
C GLY A 2 -72.18 36.65 -4.28
N ILE A 3 -71.27 36.90 -3.34
CA ILE A 3 -70.36 35.91 -2.74
C ILE A 3 -71.05 35.30 -1.50
N LYS A 4 -70.97 33.98 -1.30
CA LYS A 4 -70.95 33.28 0.01
C LYS A 4 -70.47 31.83 -0.19
N LYS A 5 -69.24 31.49 0.26
CA LYS A 5 -68.86 30.69 1.45
C LYS A 5 -69.32 29.21 1.35
N THR A 6 -68.50 28.16 1.52
CA THR A 6 -67.67 27.85 2.72
C THR A 6 -66.69 26.67 2.45
N LYS A 7 -65.69 26.58 3.33
CA LYS A 7 -64.47 25.75 3.45
C LYS A 7 -64.61 24.22 3.51
N LEU A 8 -63.54 23.50 3.12
CA LEU A 8 -62.76 22.42 3.80
C LEU A 8 -62.05 21.64 2.67
N GLY A 9 -60.72 21.60 2.55
CA GLY A 9 -59.78 20.92 3.44
C GLY A 9 -59.49 19.51 2.90
N ILE A 10 -58.29 19.27 2.34
CA ILE A 10 -57.46 18.04 2.42
C ILE A 10 -56.11 18.37 1.77
N ALA A 11 -55.08 18.37 2.61
CA ALA A 11 -53.70 18.18 2.19
C ALA A 11 -53.48 16.67 1.98
N ALA A 12 -53.09 16.26 0.78
CA ALA A 12 -52.39 15.01 0.49
C ALA A 12 -52.21 14.91 -1.02
N GLY A 13 -50.98 14.76 -1.51
CA GLY A 13 -50.78 14.35 -2.89
C GLY A 13 -49.46 14.66 -3.56
N VAL A 14 -48.38 14.05 -3.05
CA VAL A 14 -47.26 13.57 -3.88
C VAL A 14 -46.34 14.64 -4.49
N LEU A 15 -45.59 15.30 -3.60
CA LEU A 15 -44.16 15.54 -3.79
C LEU A 15 -43.45 14.18 -3.87
N SER A 16 -43.30 13.58 -5.05
CA SER A 16 -42.29 12.52 -5.27
C SER A 16 -42.17 12.13 -6.74
N PHE A 17 -41.39 12.89 -7.51
CA PHE A 17 -40.67 12.38 -8.68
C PHE A 17 -39.34 13.10 -8.80
N SER A 18 -38.49 12.94 -7.79
CA SER A 18 -37.11 13.48 -7.81
C SER A 18 -36.17 12.64 -6.95
N PHE A 19 -36.13 11.34 -7.19
CA PHE A 19 -35.11 10.38 -6.72
C PHE A 19 -35.23 9.16 -7.64
N SER A 20 -34.24 8.54 -8.27
CA SER A 20 -32.80 8.73 -8.32
C SER A 20 -32.35 8.01 -9.60
N MET A 21 -31.96 8.75 -10.65
CA MET A 21 -31.09 8.19 -11.69
C MET A 21 -29.67 8.71 -11.45
N ALA A 22 -29.16 8.45 -10.26
CA ALA A 22 -27.74 8.57 -9.97
C ALA A 22 -27.27 7.16 -9.58
N ALA A 23 -26.28 6.67 -10.33
CA ALA A 23 -25.54 5.44 -10.08
C ALA A 23 -26.26 4.10 -10.35
N GLN A 24 -26.63 3.84 -11.61
CA GLN A 24 -26.17 2.58 -12.20
C GLN A 24 -24.72 2.80 -12.66
N SER A 25 -23.80 2.92 -11.69
CA SER A 25 -22.46 2.42 -11.92
C SER A 25 -22.69 0.96 -12.30
N GLN A 26 -22.40 0.60 -13.55
CA GLN A 26 -22.31 -0.81 -13.91
C GLN A 26 -21.27 -1.40 -12.97
N ALA A 27 -21.73 -2.05 -11.91
CA ALA A 27 -20.87 -2.80 -11.03
C ALA A 27 -20.21 -3.84 -11.93
N LYS A 28 -18.92 -3.64 -12.22
CA LYS A 28 -18.14 -4.58 -13.01
C LYS A 28 -18.36 -5.95 -12.40
N GLU A 29 -18.93 -6.88 -13.16
CA GLU A 29 -19.10 -8.24 -12.67
C GLU A 29 -17.71 -8.79 -12.32
N LEU A 30 -17.54 -9.14 -11.06
CA LEU A 30 -16.30 -9.70 -10.57
C LEU A 30 -16.12 -11.10 -11.19
N PRO A 31 -14.90 -11.48 -11.60
CA PRO A 31 -14.61 -12.85 -12.02
C PRO A 31 -15.06 -13.91 -11.01
N LEU A 32 -14.94 -13.62 -9.72
CA LEU A 32 -15.25 -14.51 -8.60
C LEU A 32 -16.06 -13.73 -7.54
N PRO A 33 -17.38 -13.52 -7.75
CA PRO A 33 -18.18 -12.60 -6.95
C PRO A 33 -18.44 -13.06 -5.50
N ALA A 34 -18.14 -14.32 -5.18
CA ALA A 34 -18.22 -14.85 -3.82
C ALA A 34 -17.04 -14.40 -2.92
N PHE A 35 -16.01 -13.78 -3.51
CA PHE A 35 -14.82 -13.30 -2.83
C PHE A 35 -14.78 -11.77 -2.85
N PRO A 36 -14.04 -11.13 -1.91
CA PRO A 36 -13.83 -9.69 -1.91
C PRO A 36 -13.35 -9.15 -3.26
N ALA A 37 -13.77 -7.94 -3.59
CA ALA A 37 -13.34 -7.24 -4.80
C ALA A 37 -11.86 -6.85 -4.73
N THR A 38 -11.39 -6.49 -3.54
CA THR A 38 -10.02 -6.06 -3.27
C THR A 38 -9.49 -6.68 -1.98
N PHE A 39 -8.17 -6.69 -1.81
CA PHE A 39 -7.56 -7.07 -0.53
C PHE A 39 -7.91 -6.13 0.62
N GLU A 40 -8.11 -4.83 0.35
CA GLU A 40 -8.46 -3.84 1.38
C GLU A 40 -9.89 -4.01 1.90
N ASP A 41 -10.81 -4.46 1.04
CA ASP A 41 -12.20 -4.72 1.42
C ASP A 41 -12.39 -6.05 2.16
N ALA A 42 -11.40 -6.93 2.11
CA ALA A 42 -11.45 -8.21 2.80
C ALA A 42 -11.46 -8.03 4.32
N VAL A 43 -12.25 -8.86 5.00
CA VAL A 43 -12.30 -8.94 6.46
C VAL A 43 -12.16 -10.39 6.87
N TYR A 44 -11.16 -10.67 7.71
CA TYR A 44 -10.94 -12.00 8.26
C TYR A 44 -10.70 -11.91 9.76
N ASN A 45 -11.46 -12.68 10.54
CA ASN A 45 -11.44 -12.63 12.01
C ASN A 45 -11.64 -11.22 12.59
N GLY A 46 -12.44 -10.38 11.92
CA GLY A 46 -12.72 -9.00 12.34
C GLY A 46 -11.66 -7.97 11.95
N GLU A 47 -10.58 -8.38 11.29
CA GLU A 47 -9.52 -7.49 10.83
C GLU A 47 -9.70 -7.17 9.35
N LYS A 48 -9.85 -5.87 9.04
CA LYS A 48 -9.91 -5.36 7.67
C LYS A 48 -8.54 -5.44 7.00
N GLY A 49 -8.51 -5.72 5.70
CA GLY A 49 -7.27 -5.90 4.95
C GLY A 49 -6.62 -7.27 5.13
N CYS A 50 -7.30 -8.20 5.82
CA CYS A 50 -6.79 -9.54 6.07
C CYS A 50 -7.64 -10.59 5.36
N ILE A 51 -6.96 -11.62 4.85
CA ILE A 51 -7.56 -12.84 4.29
C ILE A 51 -7.01 -14.07 5.01
N PRO A 52 -7.69 -15.23 4.97
CA PRO A 52 -7.05 -16.47 5.38
C PRO A 52 -5.78 -16.72 4.57
N ASN A 53 -4.74 -17.26 5.21
CA ASN A 53 -3.50 -17.69 4.53
C ASN A 53 -3.74 -18.99 3.75
N ASP A 54 -4.68 -18.94 2.80
CA ASP A 54 -5.09 -20.02 1.91
C ASP A 54 -4.79 -19.62 0.45
N PRO A 55 -4.04 -20.44 -0.31
CA PRO A 55 -3.70 -20.09 -1.69
C PRO A 55 -4.89 -19.89 -2.62
N LYS A 56 -6.01 -20.59 -2.42
CA LYS A 56 -7.21 -20.47 -3.27
C LYS A 56 -7.97 -19.18 -2.97
N TYR A 57 -8.13 -18.85 -1.70
CA TYR A 57 -8.73 -17.59 -1.29
C TYR A 57 -7.91 -16.41 -1.83
N ARG A 58 -6.59 -16.47 -1.66
CA ARG A 58 -5.68 -15.45 -2.19
C ARG A 58 -5.79 -15.32 -3.71
N PHE A 59 -5.77 -16.43 -4.44
CA PHE A 59 -5.96 -16.44 -5.88
C PHE A 59 -7.28 -15.76 -6.26
N ALA A 60 -8.38 -16.07 -5.57
CA ALA A 60 -9.68 -15.51 -5.92
C ALA A 60 -9.75 -13.99 -5.77
N VAL A 61 -9.18 -13.43 -4.70
CA VAL A 61 -9.10 -11.98 -4.50
C VAL A 61 -8.15 -11.35 -5.53
N MET A 62 -7.02 -11.99 -5.84
CA MET A 62 -6.11 -11.51 -6.89
C MET A 62 -6.78 -11.44 -8.26
N GLU A 63 -7.55 -12.46 -8.64
CA GLU A 63 -8.28 -12.48 -9.92
C GLU A 63 -9.34 -11.37 -9.97
N ASN A 64 -10.07 -11.15 -8.88
CA ASN A 64 -11.05 -10.06 -8.80
C ASN A 64 -10.42 -8.68 -8.98
N GLU A 65 -9.23 -8.49 -8.42
CA GLU A 65 -8.53 -7.21 -8.40
C GLU A 65 -7.52 -7.05 -9.57
N GLY A 66 -7.30 -8.11 -10.37
CA GLY A 66 -6.32 -8.12 -11.47
C GLY A 66 -4.86 -8.07 -11.00
N MET A 67 -4.55 -8.71 -9.87
CA MET A 67 -3.23 -8.71 -9.25
C MET A 67 -2.39 -9.95 -9.57
N THR A 68 -1.08 -9.77 -9.54
CA THR A 68 -0.08 -10.85 -9.68
C THR A 68 0.89 -10.84 -8.50
N ASN A 69 1.47 -12.00 -8.16
CA ASN A 69 2.44 -12.10 -7.07
C ASN A 69 3.85 -11.78 -7.60
N VAL A 70 4.48 -10.76 -7.05
CA VAL A 70 5.77 -10.25 -7.56
C VAL A 70 6.96 -10.61 -6.66
N GLY A 71 6.73 -10.94 -5.40
CA GLY A 71 7.83 -11.33 -4.53
C GLY A 71 7.40 -11.82 -3.15
N ARG A 72 8.29 -12.59 -2.53
CA ARG A 72 8.16 -13.01 -1.13
C ARG A 72 9.50 -12.87 -0.45
N HIS A 73 9.52 -12.28 0.74
CA HIS A 73 10.78 -12.03 1.44
C HIS A 73 10.62 -12.09 2.96
N PRO A 74 11.48 -12.82 3.71
CA PRO A 74 11.45 -12.79 5.16
C PRO A 74 11.81 -11.40 5.68
N MET A 75 10.91 -10.81 6.47
CA MET A 75 11.01 -9.48 7.02
C MET A 75 10.78 -9.49 8.54
N LEU A 76 11.35 -8.49 9.19
CA LEU A 76 11.07 -8.06 10.54
C LEU A 76 10.69 -6.58 10.41
N SER A 77 9.45 -6.24 10.76
CA SER A 77 9.10 -4.86 11.08
C SER A 77 9.24 -4.66 12.59
N ILE A 78 9.24 -3.40 13.01
CA ILE A 78 9.20 -2.88 14.37
C ILE A 78 8.50 -3.77 15.42
N PRO A 79 8.81 -3.58 16.72
CA PRO A 79 8.51 -4.53 17.80
C PRO A 79 7.04 -4.97 17.97
N ARG A 80 6.07 -4.23 17.42
CA ARG A 80 4.64 -4.60 17.51
C ARG A 80 4.23 -5.71 16.56
N GLU A 81 4.89 -5.83 15.41
CA GLU A 81 4.46 -6.75 14.36
C GLU A 81 5.27 -8.04 14.30
N GLY A 82 6.52 -8.01 14.77
CA GLY A 82 7.38 -9.18 14.83
C GLY A 82 7.84 -9.65 13.45
N ALA A 83 8.39 -10.86 13.39
CA ALA A 83 8.86 -11.45 12.15
C ALA A 83 7.68 -11.91 11.29
N TYR A 84 7.75 -11.66 9.99
CA TYR A 84 6.75 -12.09 9.02
C TYR A 84 7.38 -12.35 7.65
N ILE A 85 6.68 -13.08 6.80
CA ILE A 85 7.01 -13.15 5.37
C ILE A 85 6.27 -12.02 4.67
N LEU A 86 7.02 -11.05 4.14
CA LEU A 86 6.49 -10.05 3.22
C LEU A 86 6.05 -10.78 1.94
N VAL A 87 4.82 -10.53 1.52
CA VAL A 87 4.27 -10.98 0.24
C VAL A 87 3.89 -9.75 -0.54
N MET A 88 4.45 -9.58 -1.73
CA MET A 88 4.16 -8.44 -2.59
C MET A 88 3.25 -8.88 -3.73
N MET A 89 2.16 -8.13 -3.91
CA MET A 89 1.25 -8.28 -5.04
C MET A 89 1.17 -6.99 -5.80
N TYR A 90 0.95 -7.07 -7.11
CA TYR A 90 0.93 -5.89 -7.97
C TYR A 90 -0.04 -6.07 -9.14
N ASN A 91 -0.88 -5.06 -9.35
CA ASN A 91 -1.65 -4.85 -10.55
C ASN A 91 -0.81 -3.99 -11.52
N LYS A 92 -0.33 -4.62 -12.59
CA LYS A 92 0.53 -3.96 -13.59
C LYS A 92 -0.21 -2.91 -14.41
N GLU A 93 -1.50 -3.12 -14.68
CA GLU A 93 -2.32 -2.23 -15.51
C GLU A 93 -2.69 -0.94 -14.77
N LEU A 94 -2.99 -1.06 -13.48
CA LEU A 94 -3.41 0.05 -12.63
C LEU A 94 -2.25 0.65 -11.81
N HIS A 95 -1.04 0.10 -11.95
CA HIS A 95 0.20 0.57 -11.32
C HIS A 95 0.14 0.71 -9.79
N TYR A 96 -0.52 -0.22 -9.12
CA TYR A 96 -0.52 -0.30 -7.65
C TYR A 96 -0.48 -1.75 -7.17
N GLY A 97 -0.20 -1.93 -5.89
CA GLY A 97 -0.12 -3.24 -5.27
C GLY A 97 -0.14 -3.18 -3.76
N TYR A 98 0.14 -4.33 -3.14
CA TYR A 98 0.16 -4.46 -1.69
C TYR A 98 1.45 -5.12 -1.21
N MET A 99 1.98 -4.57 -0.14
CA MET A 99 2.88 -5.26 0.77
C MET A 99 2.01 -5.93 1.83
N MET A 100 2.05 -7.26 1.90
CA MET A 100 1.26 -8.03 2.86
C MET A 100 2.16 -8.80 3.84
N SER A 101 1.72 -8.95 5.08
CA SER A 101 2.39 -9.73 6.10
C SER A 101 1.76 -11.11 6.26
N ASN A 102 2.61 -12.13 6.32
CA ASN A 102 2.24 -13.48 6.74
C ASN A 102 3.07 -13.86 7.97
N LYS A 103 2.41 -13.92 9.14
CA LYS A 103 3.04 -14.20 10.43
C LYS A 103 2.93 -15.67 10.86
N ALA A 104 2.51 -16.55 9.93
CA ALA A 104 2.17 -17.95 10.22
C ALA A 104 1.06 -18.14 11.27
N ASP A 105 0.22 -17.13 11.47
CA ASP A 105 -0.95 -17.09 12.36
C ASP A 105 -2.27 -17.41 11.62
N GLY A 106 -2.15 -17.96 10.40
CA GLY A 106 -3.29 -18.36 9.58
C GLY A 106 -3.90 -17.23 8.75
N LYS A 107 -3.35 -16.01 8.79
CA LYS A 107 -3.81 -14.87 7.98
C LYS A 107 -2.71 -14.25 7.13
N LEU A 108 -3.13 -13.53 6.09
CA LEU A 108 -2.30 -12.68 5.25
C LEU A 108 -2.94 -11.29 5.25
N CYS A 109 -2.21 -10.27 5.72
CA CYS A 109 -2.78 -8.94 5.95
C CYS A 109 -2.03 -7.86 5.18
N VAL A 110 -2.74 -6.92 4.58
CA VAL A 110 -2.16 -5.71 3.99
C VAL A 110 -1.45 -4.90 5.07
N VAL A 111 -0.18 -4.58 4.81
CA VAL A 111 0.66 -3.70 5.63
C VAL A 111 0.78 -2.34 4.97
N ASN A 112 0.90 -2.32 3.64
CA ASN A 112 1.03 -1.09 2.88
C ASN A 112 0.43 -1.25 1.49
N LYS A 113 -0.22 -0.20 0.99
CA LYS A 113 -0.59 -0.08 -0.42
C LYS A 113 0.47 0.74 -1.13
N ILE A 114 0.99 0.19 -2.21
CA ILE A 114 2.13 0.75 -2.94
C ILE A 114 1.71 1.13 -4.35
N HIS A 115 2.28 2.21 -4.87
CA HIS A 115 2.04 2.74 -6.21
C HIS A 115 3.35 2.91 -6.96
N TYR A 116 3.30 2.77 -8.29
CA TYR A 116 4.44 3.01 -9.18
C TYR A 116 5.67 2.18 -8.80
N LEU A 117 5.49 0.86 -8.67
CA LEU A 117 6.58 -0.07 -8.34
C LEU A 117 7.59 -0.13 -9.50
N GLU A 118 8.83 0.25 -9.23
CA GLU A 118 9.96 0.16 -10.15
C GLU A 118 10.99 -0.85 -9.65
N SER A 119 11.43 -1.77 -10.51
CA SER A 119 12.46 -2.77 -10.22
C SER A 119 13.88 -2.22 -10.42
N GLN A 120 14.88 -2.94 -9.92
CA GLN A 120 16.31 -2.61 -9.93
C GLN A 120 16.85 -1.92 -11.20
N GLU A 121 16.41 -2.31 -12.41
CA GLU A 121 16.88 -1.69 -13.68
C GLU A 121 16.37 -0.25 -13.88
N LYS A 122 15.29 0.14 -13.20
CA LYS A 122 14.65 1.46 -13.26
C LYS A 122 14.58 2.19 -11.91
N ALA A 123 14.86 1.49 -10.79
CA ALA A 123 14.72 1.98 -9.40
C ALA A 123 15.65 3.16 -9.02
N THR A 124 16.30 3.78 -9.99
CA THR A 124 17.06 5.02 -9.87
C THR A 124 16.19 6.28 -10.11
N LEU A 125 14.91 6.15 -10.47
CA LEU A 125 14.16 7.20 -11.19
C LEU A 125 12.92 7.79 -10.50
N LEU A 126 12.58 7.47 -9.25
CA LEU A 126 11.70 8.35 -8.48
C LEU A 126 12.49 9.60 -8.09
N ASN A 127 12.64 10.49 -9.07
CA ASN A 127 13.39 11.74 -9.04
C ASN A 127 13.29 12.44 -7.67
N PHE A 128 14.32 12.28 -6.84
CA PHE A 128 14.57 13.08 -5.64
C PHE A 128 14.83 14.56 -5.96
N ASN A 129 14.66 14.98 -7.22
CA ASN A 129 14.93 16.30 -7.79
C ASN A 129 14.07 17.45 -7.21
N LYS A 130 13.31 17.20 -6.13
CA LYS A 130 12.61 18.26 -5.38
C LYS A 130 13.09 18.43 -3.94
N VAL A 131 14.11 17.70 -3.51
CA VAL A 131 14.77 17.98 -2.23
C VAL A 131 16.05 18.75 -2.53
N THR A 132 15.86 19.98 -3.01
CA THR A 132 16.92 20.99 -3.07
C THR A 132 17.40 21.26 -1.65
N GLU A 133 18.65 20.92 -1.37
CA GLU A 133 19.44 21.38 -0.22
C GLU A 133 18.83 21.08 1.16
N ILE A 134 19.08 19.89 1.72
CA ILE A 134 18.90 19.68 3.17
C ILE A 134 20.16 19.07 3.75
N ASP A 135 21.11 19.94 4.08
CA ASP A 135 22.33 19.51 4.76
C ASP A 135 22.09 19.10 6.23
N LEU A 136 20.89 19.27 6.80
CA LEU A 136 20.59 18.77 8.16
C LEU A 136 19.12 18.35 8.28
N ILE A 137 18.82 17.08 7.98
CA ILE A 137 17.56 16.45 8.44
C ILE A 137 17.53 16.57 9.97
N LYS A 138 16.51 17.22 10.51
CA LYS A 138 16.35 17.38 11.96
C LYS A 138 15.78 16.10 12.55
N THR A 139 16.15 15.76 13.78
CA THR A 139 15.72 14.53 14.45
C THR A 139 14.19 14.38 14.53
N ASN A 140 13.45 15.49 14.68
CA ASN A 140 11.99 15.46 14.71
C ASN A 140 11.37 15.07 13.36
N GLU A 141 12.05 15.33 12.25
CA GLU A 141 11.62 14.96 10.89
C GLU A 141 11.73 13.45 10.63
N CYS A 142 12.30 12.68 11.57
CA CYS A 142 12.48 11.24 11.48
C CYS A 142 11.39 10.43 12.21
N THR A 143 10.35 11.09 12.72
CA THR A 143 9.34 10.47 13.59
C THR A 143 8.02 10.19 12.86
N PHE A 144 8.01 10.26 11.53
CA PHE A 144 6.82 10.08 10.69
C PHE A 144 6.37 8.62 10.55
N GLU A 145 7.27 7.67 10.81
CA GLU A 145 6.95 6.25 10.84
C GLU A 145 7.80 5.56 11.91
N ALA A 146 7.38 4.39 12.36
CA ALA A 146 8.10 3.66 13.38
C ALA A 146 9.32 2.92 12.77
N GLN A 147 10.45 3.02 13.48
CA GLN A 147 11.76 2.65 12.95
C GLN A 147 12.27 1.31 13.51
N VAL A 148 12.88 0.48 12.66
CA VAL A 148 13.60 -0.75 13.09
C VAL A 148 15.04 -0.47 13.52
N LEU A 149 15.62 0.64 13.06
CA LEU A 149 16.92 1.14 13.49
C LEU A 149 16.79 2.62 13.81
N ASN A 150 17.37 3.05 14.93
CA ASN A 150 17.43 4.47 15.30
C ASN A 150 18.51 5.20 14.47
N LEU A 151 18.31 5.26 13.17
CA LEU A 151 19.18 5.92 12.21
C LEU A 151 18.32 6.70 11.21
N CYS A 152 18.65 7.97 11.03
CA CYS A 152 17.96 8.88 10.13
C CYS A 152 18.95 9.75 9.36
N GLY A 153 18.58 10.15 8.16
CA GLY A 153 19.35 11.03 7.31
C GLY A 153 18.62 11.30 6.01
N THR A 154 19.29 11.91 5.04
CA THR A 154 18.74 11.97 3.68
C THR A 154 18.83 10.60 3.01
N PHE A 155 17.99 10.37 2.00
CA PHE A 155 18.03 9.14 1.22
C PHE A 155 19.43 8.90 0.66
N LYS A 156 20.06 9.94 0.09
CA LYS A 156 21.42 9.89 -0.46
C LYS A 156 22.44 9.42 0.57
N GLN A 157 22.46 10.01 1.77
CA GLN A 157 23.42 9.65 2.81
C GLN A 157 23.28 8.17 3.24
N ILE A 158 22.04 7.72 3.46
CA ILE A 158 21.78 6.35 3.90
C ILE A 158 22.07 5.36 2.78
N SER A 159 21.59 5.64 1.56
CA SER A 159 21.73 4.73 0.43
C SER A 159 23.18 4.64 -0.06
N GLU A 160 23.95 5.73 -0.06
CA GLU A 160 25.40 5.69 -0.35
C GLU A 160 26.17 4.85 0.69
N ARG A 161 25.79 4.91 1.97
CA ARG A 161 26.41 4.09 3.01
C ARG A 161 26.12 2.60 2.80
N LEU A 162 24.86 2.26 2.49
CA LEU A 162 24.46 0.88 2.21
C LEU A 162 25.11 0.36 0.93
N THR A 163 25.09 1.13 -0.16
CA THR A 163 25.72 0.70 -1.42
C THR A 163 27.23 0.50 -1.29
N LYS A 164 27.94 1.36 -0.55
CA LYS A 164 29.36 1.14 -0.21
C LYS A 164 29.59 -0.13 0.62
N ALA A 165 28.60 -0.56 1.40
CA ALA A 165 28.64 -1.80 2.17
C ALA A 165 28.20 -3.04 1.36
N GLY A 166 27.98 -2.92 0.04
CA GLY A 166 27.65 -4.04 -0.85
C GLY A 166 26.16 -4.28 -1.06
N TYR A 167 25.30 -3.33 -0.72
CA TYR A 167 23.86 -3.41 -0.97
C TYR A 167 23.51 -2.85 -2.34
N ARG A 168 22.46 -3.39 -2.95
CA ARG A 168 21.88 -2.91 -4.21
C ARG A 168 20.42 -2.57 -4.02
N TYR A 169 19.92 -1.66 -4.84
CA TYR A 169 18.49 -1.37 -4.91
C TYR A 169 17.77 -2.57 -5.54
N ASP A 170 16.70 -3.05 -4.90
CA ASP A 170 15.85 -4.10 -5.46
C ASP A 170 14.60 -3.50 -6.11
N TRP A 171 13.95 -2.57 -5.40
CA TRP A 171 12.80 -1.82 -5.91
C TRP A 171 12.53 -0.53 -5.14
N GLN A 172 11.72 0.32 -5.77
CA GLN A 172 11.11 1.50 -5.17
C GLN A 172 9.63 1.58 -5.48
N ALA A 173 8.86 2.17 -4.57
CA ALA A 173 7.45 2.48 -4.77
C ALA A 173 7.04 3.68 -3.88
N LYS A 174 5.82 4.18 -4.06
CA LYS A 174 5.22 5.17 -3.15
C LYS A 174 4.14 4.53 -2.31
N ASN A 175 4.04 4.88 -1.02
CA ASN A 175 2.88 4.54 -0.21
C ASN A 175 1.71 5.52 -0.46
N GLU A 176 0.59 5.33 0.23
CA GLU A 176 -0.58 6.22 0.15
C GLU A 176 -0.29 7.66 0.59
N ASP A 177 0.63 7.86 1.53
CA ASP A 177 1.08 9.19 1.96
C ASP A 177 2.03 9.87 0.95
N GLY A 178 2.38 9.17 -0.14
CA GLY A 178 3.35 9.60 -1.14
C GLY A 178 4.81 9.45 -0.71
N ASN A 179 5.09 8.87 0.46
CA ASN A 179 6.44 8.53 0.92
C ASN A 179 7.04 7.46 0.01
N ILE A 180 8.35 7.55 -0.22
CA ILE A 180 9.06 6.61 -1.08
C ILE A 180 9.56 5.45 -0.24
N ILE A 181 9.10 4.25 -0.54
CA ILE A 181 9.57 2.99 0.04
C ILE A 181 10.64 2.42 -0.88
N THR A 182 11.82 2.14 -0.36
CA THR A 182 12.94 1.55 -1.09
C THR A 182 13.39 0.26 -0.41
N MET A 183 13.43 -0.84 -1.16
CA MET A 183 14.09 -2.06 -0.72
C MET A 183 15.53 -2.07 -1.24
N LEU A 184 16.48 -2.31 -0.34
CA LEU A 184 17.85 -2.63 -0.68
C LEU A 184 18.24 -3.97 -0.07
N SER A 185 19.00 -4.77 -0.79
CA SER A 185 19.55 -6.02 -0.26
C SER A 185 20.99 -6.26 -0.67
N GLY A 186 21.70 -7.00 0.17
CA GLY A 186 23.11 -7.29 0.01
C GLY A 186 23.68 -7.87 1.30
N ALA A 187 24.86 -8.49 1.22
CA ALA A 187 25.56 -9.04 2.38
C ALA A 187 24.69 -10.02 3.21
N GLY A 188 23.78 -10.75 2.56
CA GLY A 188 22.91 -11.72 3.24
C GLY A 188 21.76 -11.11 4.06
N GLN A 189 21.40 -9.85 3.82
CA GLN A 189 20.31 -9.15 4.49
C GLN A 189 19.62 -8.14 3.57
N SER A 190 18.49 -7.60 4.01
CA SER A 190 17.77 -6.54 3.31
C SER A 190 17.25 -5.47 4.26
N TRP A 191 16.97 -4.30 3.71
CA TRP A 191 16.42 -3.15 4.42
C TRP A 191 15.29 -2.55 3.61
N ILE A 192 14.24 -2.13 4.30
CA ILE A 192 13.25 -1.20 3.77
C ILE A 192 13.56 0.17 4.35
N LEU A 193 13.81 1.12 3.46
CA LEU A 193 13.91 2.53 3.78
C LEU A 193 12.60 3.21 3.42
N THR A 194 12.02 4.00 4.32
CA THR A 194 10.95 4.94 3.99
C THR A 194 11.53 6.36 3.96
N THR A 195 11.34 7.07 2.85
CA THR A 195 11.68 8.48 2.69
C THR A 195 10.42 9.33 2.72
N HIS A 196 10.35 10.28 3.65
CA HIS A 196 9.22 11.17 3.78
C HIS A 196 9.09 12.11 2.57
N ALA A 197 7.88 12.21 2.01
CA ALA A 197 7.63 12.89 0.75
C ALA A 197 7.97 14.40 0.77
N GLN A 198 7.80 15.04 1.93
CA GLN A 198 7.95 16.49 2.06
C GLN A 198 9.33 16.91 2.56
N THR A 199 9.89 16.16 3.52
CA THR A 199 11.13 16.54 4.21
C THR A 199 12.35 15.81 3.66
N GLY A 200 12.17 14.74 2.87
CA GLY A 200 13.28 13.90 2.43
C GLY A 200 13.96 13.10 3.55
N ALA A 201 13.43 13.17 4.78
CA ALA A 201 13.92 12.39 5.90
C ALA A 201 13.71 10.91 5.63
N THR A 202 14.78 10.13 5.76
CA THR A 202 14.81 8.70 5.45
C THR A 202 15.14 7.92 6.70
N ILE A 203 14.34 6.89 6.97
CA ILE A 203 14.47 6.00 8.13
C ILE A 203 14.35 4.54 7.71
N PHE A 204 14.83 3.64 8.56
CA PHE A 204 14.70 2.20 8.37
C PHE A 204 13.38 1.72 8.97
N THR A 205 12.51 1.14 8.17
CA THR A 205 11.17 0.67 8.59
C THR A 205 11.01 -0.84 8.50
N GLY A 206 11.96 -1.53 7.84
CA GLY A 206 12.00 -2.98 7.81
C GLY A 206 13.42 -3.53 7.70
N ALA A 207 13.65 -4.69 8.31
CA ALA A 207 14.90 -5.46 8.24
C ALA A 207 14.58 -6.88 7.78
N GLY A 208 15.28 -7.41 6.78
CA GLY A 208 15.05 -8.77 6.29
C GLY A 208 16.28 -9.65 6.38
N LYS A 209 16.05 -10.97 6.49
CA LYS A 209 17.10 -11.98 6.43
C LYS A 209 17.24 -12.48 4.99
N GLY A 210 18.46 -12.49 4.50
CA GLY A 210 18.75 -12.83 3.11
C GLY A 210 18.50 -11.66 2.16
N GLU A 211 18.83 -11.87 0.90
CA GLU A 211 18.63 -10.88 -0.16
C GLU A 211 17.26 -11.04 -0.81
N PHE A 212 16.66 -9.92 -1.23
CA PHE A 212 15.36 -9.94 -1.88
C PHE A 212 15.46 -10.62 -3.25
N LYS A 213 14.42 -11.36 -3.62
CA LYS A 213 14.28 -11.98 -4.94
C LYS A 213 12.86 -11.79 -5.44
N PHE A 214 12.75 -11.29 -6.67
CA PHE A 214 11.47 -11.32 -7.39
C PHE A 214 11.12 -12.76 -7.75
N SER A 215 9.85 -13.14 -7.57
CA SER A 215 9.32 -14.35 -8.18
C SER A 215 8.99 -14.11 -9.66
N GLU A 216 8.52 -12.90 -9.96
CA GLU A 216 8.30 -12.40 -11.31
C GLU A 216 8.71 -10.92 -11.34
N ALA A 217 9.65 -10.55 -12.21
CA ALA A 217 10.03 -9.16 -12.34
C ALA A 217 8.83 -8.34 -12.90
N PRO A 218 8.48 -7.20 -12.29
CA PRO A 218 7.63 -6.21 -12.97
C PRO A 218 8.37 -5.78 -14.25
N LYS A 219 7.81 -6.09 -15.42
CA LYS A 219 8.30 -5.61 -16.71
C LYS A 219 7.61 -4.30 -17.04
#